data_AF-A0A7T0JNG6-F1
#
_entry.id   AF-A0A7T0JNG6-F1
#
_cell.length_a   1.000
_cell.length_b   1.000
_cell.length_c   1.000
_cell.angle_alpha   90.00
_cell.angle_beta   90.00
_cell.angle_gamma   90.00
#
_symmetry.space_group_name_H-M   'P 1'
#
loop_
_entity.id
_entity.type
_entity.pdbx_description
1 polymer ?
#
loop_
_entity_poly.entity_id
_entity_poly.type
_entity_poly.pdbx_seq_one_letter_code
_entity_poly.pdbx_strand_id
1 'polypeptide(L)'
;MTTTEQNFLVASSETTASGVSWGSIFAGAAAAASLSLILLILGVGLGFPAISPWTHYGISATAIGIASILWLTFSQIAASALGGYLSGRLRIRWTTVHSDEVYFRDTAHGMLAWAIATLATAALLGAVAGNVVSIGVSASATLASHALETAGAAGGEAVATNPASQSMSSALFGNSSASVSRLEYRIDSLFRSNQPLTDIPGKDHSAVRLEVSRIFVNGLRANSLPSEDRQYLAQVIAKRTGLATADAEKRVSDIFNKAHAEIVSTEQNAKQAADNARKAAAYSALWMFIALLSGAFVASLAATFGGRQRDRVIHNGSTSFS
;
A
#
# COMPACT_ATOMS: atom_id res chain seq x y z
N MET A 1 59.59 20.31 23.52
CA MET A 1 58.72 19.13 23.55
C MET A 1 59.61 17.90 23.55
N THR A 2 59.53 17.06 24.59
CA THR A 2 60.30 15.81 24.67
C THR A 2 59.59 14.71 23.88
N THR A 3 60.33 13.71 23.39
CA THR A 3 59.81 12.58 22.61
C THR A 3 58.65 11.86 23.32
N THR A 4 58.66 11.84 24.66
CA THR A 4 57.59 11.26 25.48
C THR A 4 56.27 12.03 25.36
N GLU A 5 56.31 13.37 25.34
CA GLU A 5 55.08 14.16 25.17
C GLU A 5 54.53 14.08 23.75
N GLN A 6 55.40 14.04 22.73
CA GLN A 6 54.97 13.80 21.35
C GLN A 6 54.30 12.43 21.21
N ASN A 7 54.88 11.38 21.81
CA ASN A 7 54.28 10.05 21.80
C ASN A 7 52.94 10.01 22.55
N PHE A 8 52.81 10.75 23.65
CA PHE A 8 51.56 10.81 24.42
C PHE A 8 50.46 11.56 23.64
N LEU A 9 50.79 12.66 22.96
CA LEU A 9 49.85 13.41 22.12
C LEU A 9 49.43 12.63 20.86
N VAL A 10 50.34 11.88 20.25
CA VAL A 10 50.03 10.97 19.14
C VAL A 10 49.09 9.87 19.60
N ALA A 11 49.41 9.18 20.72
CA ALA A 11 48.57 8.11 21.27
C ALA A 11 47.17 8.59 21.70
N SER A 12 47.07 9.80 22.27
CA SER A 12 45.78 10.37 22.66
C SER A 12 44.94 10.84 21.46
N SER A 13 45.58 11.31 20.37
CA SER A 13 44.89 11.60 19.09
C SER A 13 44.40 10.34 18.37
N GLU A 14 45.14 9.23 18.46
CA GLU A 14 44.73 7.93 17.91
C GLU A 14 43.53 7.33 18.66
N THR A 15 43.43 7.58 19.96
CA THR A 15 42.32 7.08 20.79
C THR A 15 41.01 7.86 20.56
N THR A 16 41.08 9.08 19.99
CA THR A 16 39.91 9.97 19.79
C THR A 16 39.36 9.99 18.36
N ALA A 17 40.04 9.39 17.39
CA ALA A 17 39.57 9.38 16.00
C ALA A 17 38.43 8.36 15.80
N SER A 18 37.22 8.86 15.51
CA SER A 18 36.05 8.02 15.23
C SER A 18 36.29 7.08 14.03
N GLY A 19 36.01 5.79 14.23
CA GLY A 19 35.98 4.78 13.15
C GLY A 19 34.82 4.97 12.15
N VAL A 20 33.91 5.90 12.44
CA VAL A 20 32.72 6.21 11.64
C VAL A 20 32.73 7.68 11.21
N SER A 21 32.60 7.92 9.90
CA SER A 21 32.47 9.24 9.30
C SER A 21 30.99 9.54 9.02
N TRP A 22 30.28 10.10 10.00
CA TRP A 22 28.86 10.41 9.87
C TRP A 22 28.55 11.37 8.72
N GLY A 23 29.41 12.36 8.47
CA GLY A 23 29.23 13.29 7.36
C GLY A 23 29.19 12.59 6.00
N SER A 24 30.03 11.57 5.79
CA SER A 24 30.03 10.81 4.53
C SER A 24 28.82 9.90 4.42
N ILE A 25 28.38 9.31 5.53
CA ILE A 25 27.16 8.50 5.61
C ILE A 25 25.93 9.34 5.23
N PHE A 26 25.76 10.52 5.83
CA PHE A 26 24.62 11.40 5.51
C PHE A 26 24.66 11.91 4.08
N ALA A 27 25.85 12.27 3.55
CA ALA A 27 26.00 12.67 2.15
C ALA A 27 25.61 11.53 1.19
N GLY A 28 26.05 10.29 1.48
CA GLY A 28 25.66 9.11 0.72
C GLY A 28 24.17 8.82 0.81
N ALA A 29 23.57 8.91 2.00
CA ALA A 29 22.14 8.73 2.20
C ALA A 29 21.30 9.76 1.43
N ALA A 30 21.71 11.03 1.45
CA ALA A 30 21.06 12.10 0.71
C ALA A 30 21.13 11.87 -0.82
N ALA A 31 22.29 11.41 -1.33
CA ALA A 31 22.44 11.06 -2.73
C ALA A 31 21.56 9.87 -3.14
N ALA A 32 21.51 8.81 -2.32
CA ALA A 32 20.61 7.67 -2.54
C ALA A 32 19.14 8.10 -2.54
N ALA A 33 18.71 8.89 -1.56
CA ALA A 33 17.33 9.37 -1.47
C ALA A 33 16.96 10.25 -2.69
N SER A 34 17.86 11.14 -3.10
CA SER A 34 17.63 12.03 -4.25
C SER A 34 17.50 11.24 -5.55
N LEU A 35 18.39 10.27 -5.80
CA LEU A 35 18.31 9.42 -6.98
C LEU A 35 17.07 8.50 -6.96
N SER A 36 16.71 7.99 -5.79
CA SER A 36 15.47 7.20 -5.62
C SER A 36 14.25 8.01 -6.03
N LEU A 37 14.16 9.28 -5.60
CA LEU A 37 13.06 10.17 -5.97
C LEU A 37 13.01 10.44 -7.48
N ILE A 38 14.17 10.68 -8.11
CA ILE A 38 14.26 10.91 -9.57
C ILE A 38 13.79 9.68 -10.34
N LEU A 39 14.25 8.48 -9.97
CA LEU A 39 13.89 7.24 -10.65
C LEU A 39 12.44 6.82 -10.39
N LEU A 40 11.89 7.17 -9.22
CA LEU A 40 10.47 7.02 -8.92
C LEU A 40 9.62 7.89 -9.86
N ILE A 41 9.92 9.19 -9.95
CA ILE A 41 9.21 10.12 -10.84
C ILE A 41 9.32 9.66 -12.31
N LEU A 42 10.48 9.16 -12.72
CA LEU A 42 10.68 8.59 -14.05
C LEU A 42 9.82 7.34 -14.27
N GLY A 43 9.76 6.43 -13.30
CA GLY A 43 8.92 5.22 -13.38
C GLY A 43 7.43 5.55 -13.52
N VAL A 44 6.98 6.56 -12.80
CA VAL A 44 5.62 7.12 -12.94
C VAL A 44 5.43 7.69 -14.35
N GLY A 45 6.38 8.47 -14.85
CA GLY A 45 6.32 9.06 -16.20
C GLY A 45 6.35 8.02 -17.34
N LEU A 46 6.95 6.85 -17.12
CA LEU A 46 6.97 5.73 -18.07
C LEU A 46 5.68 4.88 -18.05
N GLY A 47 4.78 5.14 -17.10
CA GLY A 47 3.48 4.47 -17.03
C GLY A 47 3.51 3.08 -16.39
N PHE A 48 4.57 2.72 -15.65
CA PHE A 48 4.57 1.49 -14.85
C PHE A 48 3.44 1.42 -13.80
N PRO A 49 2.98 2.54 -13.20
CA PRO A 49 1.81 2.54 -12.32
C PRO A 49 0.44 2.45 -13.03
N ALA A 50 0.38 2.47 -14.36
CA ALA A 50 -0.87 2.60 -15.10
C ALA A 50 -1.43 1.25 -15.57
N ILE A 51 -2.15 0.53 -14.69
CA ILE A 51 -3.07 -0.53 -15.13
C ILE A 51 -4.42 0.15 -15.43
N SER A 52 -4.79 0.28 -16.71
CA SER A 52 -6.12 0.75 -17.10
C SER A 52 -7.21 -0.20 -16.59
N PRO A 53 -8.26 0.29 -15.91
CA PRO A 53 -9.40 -0.52 -15.45
C PRO A 53 -10.23 -1.14 -16.59
N TRP A 54 -10.05 -0.66 -17.83
CA TRP A 54 -10.83 -1.07 -18.99
C TRP A 54 -10.04 -2.10 -19.80
N THR A 55 -10.43 -3.37 -19.69
CA THR A 55 -9.83 -4.52 -20.37
C THR A 55 -10.18 -4.59 -21.86
N HIS A 56 -9.87 -3.55 -22.62
CA HIS A 56 -10.03 -3.58 -24.08
C HIS A 56 -8.70 -3.18 -24.75
N TYR A 57 -7.96 -4.23 -25.13
CA TYR A 57 -6.73 -4.23 -25.94
C TYR A 57 -5.48 -3.55 -25.33
N GLY A 58 -4.58 -4.35 -24.77
CA GLY A 58 -3.26 -3.91 -24.28
C GLY A 58 -2.41 -5.05 -23.69
N ILE A 59 -1.15 -4.75 -23.39
CA ILE A 59 -0.16 -5.63 -22.75
C ILE A 59 -0.76 -6.30 -21.49
N SER A 60 -0.50 -7.60 -21.28
CA SER A 60 -1.00 -8.36 -20.13
C SER A 60 -0.70 -7.67 -18.80
N ALA A 61 -1.68 -7.62 -17.89
CA ALA A 61 -1.53 -7.07 -16.53
C ALA A 61 -0.36 -7.72 -15.76
N THR A 62 -0.07 -8.99 -16.04
CA THR A 62 1.09 -9.70 -15.48
C THR A 62 2.41 -9.13 -16.00
N ALA A 63 2.49 -8.75 -17.27
CA ALA A 63 3.71 -8.19 -17.86
C ALA A 63 4.00 -6.78 -17.32
N ILE A 64 2.96 -5.96 -17.12
CA ILE A 64 3.09 -4.65 -16.47
C ILE A 64 3.57 -4.82 -15.02
N GLY A 65 3.01 -5.79 -14.29
CA GLY A 65 3.44 -6.11 -12.92
C GLY A 65 4.91 -6.54 -12.83
N ILE A 66 5.37 -7.42 -13.74
CA ILE A 66 6.78 -7.85 -13.79
C ILE A 66 7.70 -6.67 -14.15
N ALA A 67 7.33 -5.87 -15.14
CA ALA A 67 8.11 -4.70 -15.54
C ALA A 67 8.28 -3.70 -14.39
N SER A 68 7.22 -3.48 -13.60
CA SER A 68 7.24 -2.61 -12.42
C SER A 68 8.20 -3.15 -11.35
N ILE A 69 8.15 -4.46 -11.05
CA ILE A 69 9.06 -5.09 -10.09
C ILE A 69 10.52 -4.95 -10.53
N LEU A 70 10.80 -5.19 -11.82
CA LEU A 70 12.15 -5.06 -12.37
C LEU A 70 12.64 -3.61 -12.32
N TRP A 71 11.79 -2.65 -12.68
CA TRP A 71 12.12 -1.22 -12.65
C TRP A 71 12.44 -0.74 -11.23
N LEU A 72 11.62 -1.12 -10.25
CA LEU A 72 11.84 -0.73 -8.86
C LEU A 72 13.10 -1.40 -8.28
N THR A 73 13.32 -2.68 -8.61
CA THR A 73 14.54 -3.39 -8.21
C THR A 73 15.78 -2.71 -8.79
N PHE A 74 15.74 -2.35 -10.07
CA PHE A 74 16.81 -1.58 -10.72
C PHE A 74 17.02 -0.23 -10.03
N SER A 75 15.95 0.51 -9.75
CA SER A 75 16.01 1.82 -9.12
C SER A 75 16.65 1.76 -7.74
N GLN A 76 16.28 0.74 -6.96
CA GLN A 76 16.82 0.50 -5.63
C GLN A 76 18.32 0.16 -5.68
N ILE A 77 18.74 -0.68 -6.63
CA ILE A 77 20.15 -1.03 -6.84
C ILE A 77 20.94 0.21 -7.26
N ALA A 78 20.44 0.99 -8.23
CA ALA A 78 21.11 2.19 -8.74
C ALA A 78 21.28 3.28 -7.67
N ALA A 79 20.21 3.57 -6.92
CA ALA A 79 20.25 4.52 -5.82
C ALA A 79 21.20 4.08 -4.70
N SER A 80 21.13 2.81 -4.31
CA SER A 80 22.00 2.23 -3.28
C SER A 80 23.47 2.24 -3.71
N ALA A 81 23.76 1.92 -4.98
CA ALA A 81 25.10 1.98 -5.55
C ALA A 81 25.67 3.40 -5.47
N LEU A 82 24.91 4.41 -5.89
CA LEU A 82 25.35 5.80 -5.86
C LEU A 82 25.62 6.27 -4.42
N GLY A 83 24.69 6.03 -3.50
CA GLY A 83 24.82 6.47 -2.11
C GLY A 83 25.97 5.77 -1.37
N GLY A 84 26.10 4.45 -1.57
CA GLY A 84 27.22 3.68 -1.04
C GLY A 84 28.55 4.18 -1.57
N TYR A 85 28.67 4.33 -2.90
CA TYR A 85 29.87 4.86 -3.55
C TYR A 85 30.28 6.22 -2.99
N LEU A 86 29.33 7.15 -2.86
CA LEU A 86 29.59 8.49 -2.37
C LEU A 86 30.00 8.49 -0.89
N SER A 87 29.35 7.66 -0.07
CA SER A 87 29.72 7.50 1.35
C SER A 87 31.14 6.97 1.53
N GLY A 88 31.53 5.98 0.72
CA GLY A 88 32.89 5.44 0.71
C GLY A 88 33.91 6.47 0.21
N ARG A 89 33.58 7.25 -0.82
CA ARG A 89 34.51 8.24 -1.39
C ARG A 89 34.72 9.45 -0.48
N LEU A 90 33.70 9.84 0.29
CA LEU A 90 33.73 11.03 1.16
C LEU A 90 34.18 10.75 2.60
N ARG A 91 34.39 9.49 3.00
CA ARG A 91 34.88 9.18 4.36
C ARG A 91 36.30 9.73 4.59
N ILE A 92 36.82 9.59 5.81
CA ILE A 92 38.18 10.03 6.18
C ILE A 92 39.27 8.95 5.95
N ARG A 93 40.49 9.46 5.75
CA ARG A 93 41.81 8.81 5.84
C ARG A 93 42.06 7.92 7.06
N TRP A 94 42.04 6.59 7.01
CA TRP A 94 42.62 5.79 8.13
C TRP A 94 43.99 5.25 7.70
N THR A 95 45.05 5.89 8.16
CA THR A 95 46.44 5.57 7.77
C THR A 95 47.12 4.55 8.67
N THR A 96 46.64 4.38 9.90
CA THR A 96 47.24 3.51 10.94
C THR A 96 46.47 2.20 11.14
N VAL A 97 45.48 1.93 10.29
CA VAL A 97 44.54 0.81 10.42
C VAL A 97 44.81 -0.23 9.34
N HIS A 98 44.76 -1.51 9.72
CA HIS A 98 44.92 -2.65 8.82
C HIS A 98 43.88 -2.65 7.69
N SER A 99 44.25 -3.15 6.52
CA SER A 99 43.40 -3.13 5.33
C SER A 99 42.06 -3.85 5.50
N ASP A 100 42.01 -4.94 6.29
CA ASP A 100 40.77 -5.69 6.55
C ASP A 100 39.77 -4.87 7.37
N GLU A 101 40.25 -4.12 8.36
CA GLU A 101 39.42 -3.24 9.18
C GLU A 101 38.94 -2.03 8.35
N VAL A 102 39.77 -1.50 7.45
CA VAL A 102 39.34 -0.47 6.48
C VAL A 102 38.24 -1.01 5.55
N TYR A 103 38.37 -2.26 5.08
CA TYR A 103 37.35 -2.91 4.26
C TYR A 103 36.02 -3.06 5.01
N PHE A 104 36.05 -3.54 6.26
CA PHE A 104 34.87 -3.63 7.11
C PHE A 104 34.20 -2.27 7.29
N ARG A 105 34.98 -1.23 7.65
CA ARG A 105 34.45 0.13 7.80
C ARG A 105 33.81 0.64 6.52
N ASP A 106 34.44 0.42 5.37
CA ASP A 106 33.89 0.86 4.08
C ASP A 106 32.55 0.19 3.78
N THR A 107 32.43 -1.12 4.01
CA THR A 107 31.14 -1.82 3.87
C THR A 107 30.08 -1.26 4.83
N ALA A 108 30.46 -0.99 6.09
CA ALA A 108 29.56 -0.43 7.09
C ALA A 108 29.07 0.98 6.73
N HIS A 109 29.92 1.82 6.13
CA HIS A 109 29.52 3.17 5.70
C HIS A 109 28.47 3.10 4.58
N GLY A 110 28.65 2.21 3.60
CA GLY A 110 27.66 1.97 2.56
C GLY A 110 26.34 1.44 3.12
N MET A 111 26.40 0.45 4.00
CA MET A 111 25.21 -0.11 4.66
C MET A 111 24.46 0.93 5.50
N LEU A 112 25.17 1.77 6.27
CA LEU A 112 24.57 2.82 7.09
C LEU A 112 23.94 3.93 6.23
N ALA A 113 24.58 4.30 5.12
CA ALA A 113 24.02 5.27 4.18
C ALA A 113 22.71 4.75 3.56
N TRP A 114 22.69 3.47 3.16
CA TRP A 114 21.48 2.80 2.70
C TRP A 114 20.38 2.74 3.77
N ALA A 115 20.75 2.40 5.01
CA ALA A 115 19.80 2.28 6.11
C ALA A 115 19.15 3.64 6.42
N ILE A 116 19.93 4.72 6.49
CA ILE A 116 19.40 6.06 6.74
C ILE A 116 18.50 6.51 5.59
N ALA A 117 18.90 6.30 4.33
CA ALA A 117 18.05 6.63 3.18
C ALA A 117 16.72 5.86 3.24
N THR A 118 16.75 4.56 3.53
CA THR A 118 15.57 3.70 3.63
C THR A 118 14.65 4.12 4.79
N LEU A 119 15.22 4.43 5.96
CA LEU A 119 14.47 4.90 7.13
C LEU A 119 13.89 6.29 6.90
N ALA A 120 14.60 7.19 6.21
CA ALA A 120 14.09 8.51 5.84
C ALA A 120 12.89 8.40 4.90
N THR A 121 12.97 7.50 3.90
CA THR A 121 11.83 7.18 3.05
C THR A 121 10.67 6.62 3.88
N ALA A 122 10.91 5.64 4.75
CA ALA A 122 9.86 5.07 5.61
C ALA A 122 9.22 6.13 6.53
N ALA A 123 9.99 7.06 7.09
CA ALA A 123 9.50 8.15 7.92
C ALA A 123 8.66 9.16 7.13
N LEU A 124 9.09 9.53 5.91
CA LEU A 124 8.33 10.39 5.03
C LEU A 124 6.97 9.76 4.66
N LEU A 125 6.98 8.46 4.36
CA LEU A 125 5.75 7.70 4.08
C LEU A 125 4.84 7.63 5.31
N GLY A 126 5.39 7.39 6.50
CA GLY A 126 4.65 7.38 7.76
C GLY A 126 4.03 8.74 8.12
N ALA A 127 4.74 9.84 7.84
CA ALA A 127 4.24 11.20 8.09
C ALA A 127 3.05 11.56 7.20
N VAL A 128 3.05 11.11 5.94
CA VAL A 128 1.90 11.27 5.02
C VAL A 128 0.67 10.52 5.53
N ALA A 129 0.85 9.31 6.10
CA ALA A 129 -0.25 8.55 6.68
C ALA A 129 -0.76 9.13 8.02
N GLY A 130 0.13 9.69 8.85
CA GLY A 130 -0.20 10.21 10.19
C GLY A 130 -1.01 11.51 10.21
N ASN A 131 -0.80 12.42 9.24
CA ASN A 131 -1.53 13.69 9.15
C ASN A 131 -3.00 13.55 8.68
N VAL A 132 -3.43 12.35 8.32
CA VAL A 132 -4.77 12.08 7.76
C VAL A 132 -5.78 11.68 8.85
N VAL A 133 -5.31 11.28 10.04
CA VAL A 133 -6.20 10.89 11.16
C VAL A 133 -6.91 12.09 11.80
N SER A 134 -6.46 13.34 11.57
CA SER A 134 -7.01 14.54 12.19
C SER A 134 -8.06 15.31 11.35
N ILE A 135 -8.45 14.82 10.16
CA ILE A 135 -9.45 15.48 9.30
C ILE A 135 -10.63 14.51 9.07
N GLY A 136 -11.79 14.80 9.65
CA GLY A 136 -12.89 13.85 9.83
C GLY A 136 -13.58 13.29 8.57
N VAL A 137 -13.95 12.00 8.67
CA VAL A 137 -15.14 11.25 8.17
C VAL A 137 -15.61 11.37 6.70
N SER A 138 -15.00 12.12 5.77
CA SER A 138 -15.48 12.11 4.37
C SER A 138 -14.38 12.13 3.30
N ALA A 139 -13.49 11.14 3.30
CA ALA A 139 -12.54 10.90 2.20
C ALA A 139 -12.10 9.42 2.10
N SER A 140 -13.03 8.47 2.24
CA SER A 140 -12.68 7.05 2.44
C SER A 140 -12.41 6.23 1.16
N ALA A 141 -12.58 6.77 -0.05
CA ALA A 141 -12.38 6.00 -1.29
C ALA A 141 -11.10 6.35 -2.08
N THR A 142 -10.68 7.61 -2.09
CA THR A 142 -9.49 8.10 -2.83
C THR A 142 -8.20 8.04 -2.02
N LEU A 143 -8.27 7.93 -0.70
CA LEU A 143 -7.10 7.99 0.19
C LEU A 143 -6.55 6.61 0.57
N ALA A 144 -7.39 5.56 0.57
CA ALA A 144 -6.90 4.19 0.72
C ALA A 144 -6.04 3.75 -0.49
N SER A 145 -6.35 4.27 -1.69
CA SER A 145 -5.50 4.14 -2.87
C SER A 145 -4.15 4.85 -2.72
N HIS A 146 -4.11 6.07 -2.14
CA HIS A 146 -2.87 6.81 -1.93
C HIS A 146 -2.01 6.28 -0.77
N ALA A 147 -2.61 5.76 0.30
CA ALA A 147 -1.86 5.08 1.39
C ALA A 147 -1.20 3.78 0.91
N LEU A 148 -1.80 3.12 -0.09
CA LEU A 148 -1.26 1.91 -0.70
C LEU A 148 -0.23 2.25 -1.81
N GLU A 149 -0.44 3.31 -2.59
CA GLU A 149 0.57 3.90 -3.50
C GLU A 149 1.83 4.35 -2.76
N THR A 150 1.66 4.98 -1.60
CA THR A 150 2.78 5.50 -0.80
C THR A 150 3.50 4.38 -0.03
N ALA A 151 2.81 3.33 0.44
CA ALA A 151 3.47 2.11 0.95
C ALA A 151 4.35 1.41 -0.13
N GLY A 152 4.09 1.68 -1.42
CA GLY A 152 4.90 1.22 -2.54
C GLY A 152 6.15 2.06 -2.86
N ALA A 153 6.25 3.29 -2.35
CA ALA A 153 7.36 4.20 -2.68
C ALA A 153 8.72 3.81 -2.04
N ALA A 154 8.72 2.85 -1.09
CA ALA A 154 9.93 2.23 -0.56
C ALA A 154 10.35 0.94 -1.33
N GLY A 155 9.72 0.63 -2.46
CA GLY A 155 10.08 -0.49 -3.35
C GLY A 155 9.00 -1.57 -3.54
N GLY A 156 7.70 -1.22 -3.49
CA GLY A 156 6.60 -2.18 -3.54
C GLY A 156 5.29 -1.65 -4.14
N GLU A 157 5.33 -1.04 -5.33
CA GLU A 157 4.13 -0.51 -6.02
C GLU A 157 3.10 -1.59 -6.42
N ALA A 158 3.45 -2.88 -6.35
CA ALA A 158 2.57 -3.98 -6.75
C ALA A 158 1.34 -4.18 -5.83
N VAL A 159 1.32 -3.58 -4.63
CA VAL A 159 0.16 -3.59 -3.74
C VAL A 159 -0.84 -2.49 -4.12
N ALA A 160 -0.37 -1.37 -4.67
CA ALA A 160 -1.16 -0.17 -4.89
C ALA A 160 -2.11 -0.25 -6.09
N THR A 161 -1.66 -0.87 -7.18
CA THR A 161 -2.31 -0.79 -8.51
C THR A 161 -3.10 -2.03 -8.89
N ASN A 162 -3.29 -2.97 -7.97
CA ASN A 162 -4.08 -4.17 -8.24
C ASN A 162 -5.58 -3.80 -8.28
N PRO A 163 -6.40 -4.18 -9.27
CA PRO A 163 -7.85 -3.95 -9.23
C PRO A 163 -8.52 -4.55 -7.97
N ALA A 164 -7.85 -5.47 -7.28
CA ALA A 164 -8.19 -5.97 -5.94
C ALA A 164 -8.07 -4.91 -4.81
N SER A 165 -7.17 -3.93 -4.88
CA SER A 165 -6.99 -2.88 -3.85
C SER A 165 -8.05 -1.77 -3.96
N GLN A 166 -8.45 -1.40 -5.18
CA GLN A 166 -9.55 -0.44 -5.41
C GLN A 166 -10.92 -1.05 -5.09
N SER A 167 -11.13 -2.33 -5.42
CA SER A 167 -12.32 -3.07 -4.98
C SER A 167 -12.33 -3.33 -3.48
N MET A 168 -11.17 -3.41 -2.82
CA MET A 168 -11.06 -3.50 -1.36
C MET A 168 -11.45 -2.19 -0.66
N SER A 169 -11.17 -1.00 -1.20
CA SER A 169 -11.69 0.25 -0.60
C SER A 169 -13.22 0.34 -0.72
N SER A 170 -13.76 -0.10 -1.86
CA SER A 170 -15.21 -0.19 -2.13
C SER A 170 -15.91 -1.28 -1.32
N ALA A 171 -15.26 -2.41 -1.04
CA ALA A 171 -15.85 -3.53 -0.30
C ALA A 171 -15.69 -3.41 1.23
N LEU A 172 -14.57 -2.85 1.71
CA LEU A 172 -14.29 -2.68 3.15
C LEU A 172 -14.92 -1.41 3.72
N PHE A 173 -14.99 -0.33 2.92
CA PHE A 173 -15.61 0.94 3.29
C PHE A 173 -16.89 1.21 2.49
N GLY A 174 -17.45 0.17 1.89
CA GLY A 174 -18.67 0.20 1.08
C GLY A 174 -19.86 0.75 1.84
N ASN A 175 -20.10 2.03 1.60
CA ASN A 175 -21.25 2.86 1.94
C ASN A 175 -22.47 2.05 2.41
N SER A 176 -22.64 1.89 3.73
CA SER A 176 -23.82 1.29 4.37
C SER A 176 -25.13 1.92 3.85
N SER A 177 -25.05 3.16 3.37
CA SER A 177 -26.10 3.91 2.71
C SER A 177 -26.51 3.32 1.35
N ALA A 178 -25.58 2.78 0.54
CA ALA A 178 -25.88 2.18 -0.76
C ALA A 178 -26.53 0.79 -0.65
N SER A 179 -26.23 0.02 0.41
CA SER A 179 -26.90 -1.23 0.73
C SER A 179 -28.30 -0.99 1.31
N VAL A 180 -28.48 0.06 2.13
CA VAL A 180 -29.81 0.51 2.61
C VAL A 180 -30.70 0.99 1.46
N SER A 181 -30.20 1.84 0.55
CA SER A 181 -31.01 2.32 -0.59
C SER A 181 -31.42 1.20 -1.56
N ARG A 182 -30.60 0.17 -1.77
CA ARG A 182 -30.96 -1.01 -2.57
C ARG A 182 -32.06 -1.86 -1.92
N LEU A 183 -32.01 -1.99 -0.59
CA LEU A 183 -33.03 -2.69 0.17
C LEU A 183 -34.37 -1.92 0.17
N GLU A 184 -34.32 -0.59 0.34
CA GLU A 184 -35.50 0.28 0.25
C GLU A 184 -36.16 0.21 -1.12
N TYR A 185 -35.38 0.21 -2.20
CA TYR A 185 -35.89 0.02 -3.57
C TYR A 185 -36.59 -1.33 -3.76
N ARG A 186 -36.02 -2.43 -3.24
CA ARG A 186 -36.66 -3.76 -3.29
C ARG A 186 -37.94 -3.83 -2.49
N ILE A 187 -37.96 -3.22 -1.31
CA ILE A 187 -39.17 -3.14 -0.49
C ILE A 187 -40.25 -2.34 -1.21
N ASP A 188 -39.89 -1.25 -1.90
CA ASP A 188 -40.82 -0.48 -2.72
C ASP A 188 -41.39 -1.31 -3.89
N SER A 189 -40.56 -2.17 -4.50
CA SER A 189 -41.00 -3.08 -5.56
C SER A 189 -42.04 -4.13 -5.11
N LEU A 190 -42.08 -4.50 -3.82
CA LEU A 190 -43.11 -5.41 -3.27
C LEU A 190 -44.51 -4.81 -3.36
N PHE A 191 -44.62 -3.48 -3.21
CA PHE A 191 -45.88 -2.75 -3.20
C PHE A 191 -46.28 -2.18 -4.57
N ARG A 192 -45.48 -2.42 -5.62
CA ARG A 192 -45.80 -1.94 -6.97
C ARG A 192 -46.94 -2.75 -7.59
N SER A 193 -48.05 -2.05 -7.84
CA SER A 193 -49.24 -2.53 -8.55
C SER A 193 -49.07 -2.38 -10.06
N ASN A 194 -49.59 -3.32 -10.87
CA ASN A 194 -49.75 -3.18 -12.32
C ASN A 194 -51.10 -2.53 -12.71
N GLN A 195 -51.94 -2.20 -11.74
CA GLN A 195 -53.24 -1.56 -11.93
C GLN A 195 -53.20 -0.08 -11.53
N PRO A 196 -53.88 0.82 -12.27
CA PRO A 196 -53.99 2.23 -11.90
C PRO A 196 -54.68 2.35 -10.54
N LEU A 197 -53.98 2.97 -9.58
CA LEU A 197 -54.41 3.07 -8.19
C LEU A 197 -55.43 4.20 -8.02
N THR A 198 -56.57 3.91 -7.39
CA THR A 198 -57.43 4.89 -6.73
C THR A 198 -56.76 5.30 -5.42
N ASP A 199 -56.58 6.60 -5.26
CA ASP A 199 -55.80 7.24 -4.19
C ASP A 199 -56.37 6.98 -2.78
N ILE A 200 -55.54 6.52 -1.83
CA ILE A 200 -55.90 6.34 -0.41
C ILE A 200 -54.93 7.18 0.45
N PRO A 201 -55.42 8.07 1.33
CA PRO A 201 -54.58 9.02 2.05
C PRO A 201 -53.67 8.37 3.13
N GLY A 202 -52.38 8.24 2.81
CA GLY A 202 -51.32 9.07 3.38
C GLY A 202 -50.67 8.76 4.75
N LYS A 203 -51.30 8.06 5.71
CA LYS A 203 -50.72 7.96 7.09
C LYS A 203 -50.24 6.58 7.55
N ASP A 204 -50.86 5.49 7.09
CA ASP A 204 -50.48 4.11 7.47
C ASP A 204 -49.43 3.46 6.55
N HIS A 205 -49.10 4.11 5.43
CA HIS A 205 -48.21 3.53 4.43
C HIS A 205 -46.75 3.43 4.89
N SER A 206 -46.28 4.41 5.65
CA SER A 206 -44.93 4.44 6.20
C SER A 206 -44.75 3.44 7.34
N ALA A 207 -45.74 3.29 8.22
CA ALA A 207 -45.69 2.35 9.35
C ALA A 207 -45.60 0.89 8.90
N VAL A 208 -46.44 0.49 7.94
CA VAL A 208 -46.40 -0.86 7.36
C VAL A 208 -45.10 -1.11 6.59
N ARG A 209 -44.55 -0.11 5.89
CA ARG A 209 -43.25 -0.22 5.20
C ARG A 209 -42.09 -0.43 6.19
N LEU A 210 -42.13 0.24 7.34
CA LEU A 210 -41.13 0.08 8.40
C LEU A 210 -41.22 -1.30 9.09
N GLU A 211 -42.42 -1.86 9.19
CA GLU A 211 -42.60 -3.22 9.71
C GLU A 211 -42.06 -4.27 8.71
N VAL A 212 -42.44 -4.15 7.43
CA VAL A 212 -41.94 -5.03 6.36
C VAL A 212 -40.42 -4.95 6.23
N SER A 213 -39.84 -3.74 6.35
CA SER A 213 -38.39 -3.58 6.30
C SER A 213 -37.68 -4.26 7.47
N ARG A 214 -38.23 -4.16 8.69
CA ARG A 214 -37.67 -4.84 9.88
C ARG A 214 -37.73 -6.37 9.74
N ILE A 215 -38.86 -6.91 9.27
CA ILE A 215 -39.02 -8.35 9.03
C ILE A 215 -38.01 -8.84 7.97
N PHE A 216 -37.88 -8.11 6.86
CA PHE A 216 -36.90 -8.44 5.82
C PHE A 216 -35.45 -8.39 6.34
N VAL A 217 -35.10 -7.35 7.11
CA VAL A 217 -33.76 -7.23 7.71
C VAL A 217 -33.49 -8.37 8.69
N ASN A 218 -34.48 -8.74 9.52
CA ASN A 218 -34.34 -9.85 10.45
C ASN A 218 -34.17 -11.19 9.71
N GLY A 219 -35.00 -11.46 8.70
CA GLY A 219 -34.90 -12.67 7.87
C GLY A 219 -33.58 -12.76 7.09
N LEU A 220 -33.08 -11.63 6.58
CA LEU A 220 -31.78 -11.58 5.90
C LEU A 220 -30.62 -11.85 6.87
N ARG A 221 -30.69 -11.37 8.12
CA ARG A 221 -29.71 -11.75 9.16
C ARG A 221 -29.79 -13.22 9.55
N ALA A 222 -31.02 -13.77 9.59
CA ALA A 222 -31.27 -15.17 9.94
C ALA A 222 -31.08 -16.13 8.75
N ASN A 223 -30.65 -15.66 7.57
CA ASN A 223 -30.53 -16.42 6.32
C ASN A 223 -31.81 -17.16 5.88
N SER A 224 -32.96 -16.84 6.47
CA SER A 224 -34.23 -17.50 6.19
C SER A 224 -35.39 -16.59 6.59
N LEU A 225 -36.47 -16.64 5.82
CA LEU A 225 -37.70 -15.95 6.15
C LEU A 225 -38.67 -16.95 6.80
N PRO A 226 -38.98 -16.81 8.11
CA PRO A 226 -39.93 -17.68 8.80
C PRO A 226 -41.25 -17.80 8.04
N SER A 227 -41.88 -18.98 8.12
CA SER A 227 -43.15 -19.22 7.41
C SER A 227 -44.26 -18.27 7.88
N GLU A 228 -44.26 -17.92 9.16
CA GLU A 228 -45.19 -16.96 9.78
C GLU A 228 -45.03 -15.55 9.20
N ASP A 229 -43.80 -15.04 9.16
CA ASP A 229 -43.45 -13.73 8.58
C ASP A 229 -43.81 -13.67 7.09
N ARG A 230 -43.58 -14.77 6.35
CA ARG A 230 -43.91 -14.86 4.93
C ARG A 230 -45.42 -14.77 4.69
N GLN A 231 -46.22 -15.48 5.49
CA GLN A 231 -47.67 -15.46 5.41
C GLN A 231 -48.23 -14.07 5.77
N TYR A 232 -47.68 -13.44 6.81
CA TYR A 232 -48.05 -12.07 7.19
C TYR A 232 -47.77 -11.08 6.04
N LEU A 233 -46.56 -11.11 5.49
CA LEU A 233 -46.18 -10.25 4.37
C LEU A 233 -47.03 -10.48 3.12
N ALA A 234 -47.38 -11.72 2.82
CA ALA A 234 -48.26 -12.07 1.71
C ALA A 234 -49.68 -11.52 1.89
N GLN A 235 -50.25 -11.58 3.10
CA GLN A 235 -51.56 -10.99 3.40
C GLN A 235 -51.56 -9.47 3.26
N VAL A 236 -50.49 -8.80 3.72
CA VAL A 236 -50.32 -7.35 3.60
C VAL A 236 -50.21 -6.92 2.13
N ILE A 237 -49.47 -7.68 1.32
CA ILE A 237 -49.31 -7.41 -0.12
C ILE A 237 -50.62 -7.69 -0.87
N ALA A 238 -51.26 -8.83 -0.63
CA ALA A 238 -52.53 -9.20 -1.26
C ALA A 238 -53.62 -8.14 -1.04
N LYS A 239 -53.74 -7.62 0.19
CA LYS A 239 -54.68 -6.53 0.53
C LYS A 239 -54.39 -5.22 -0.22
N ARG A 240 -53.14 -4.95 -0.60
CA ARG A 240 -52.72 -3.70 -1.27
C ARG A 240 -52.69 -3.78 -2.79
N THR A 241 -52.38 -4.94 -3.35
CA THR A 241 -52.20 -5.12 -4.79
C THR A 241 -53.37 -5.84 -5.45
N GLY A 242 -54.31 -6.38 -4.68
CA GLY A 242 -55.40 -7.21 -5.19
C GLY A 242 -54.93 -8.58 -5.73
N LEU A 243 -53.69 -9.00 -5.37
CA LEU A 243 -53.13 -10.29 -5.80
C LEU A 243 -53.77 -11.44 -5.00
N ALA A 244 -53.88 -12.60 -5.63
CA ALA A 244 -54.18 -13.84 -4.90
C ALA A 244 -53.08 -14.12 -3.87
N THR A 245 -53.44 -14.67 -2.71
CA THR A 245 -52.51 -14.94 -1.60
C THR A 245 -51.33 -15.82 -2.02
N ALA A 246 -51.57 -16.82 -2.86
CA ALA A 246 -50.50 -17.68 -3.40
C ALA A 246 -49.49 -16.92 -4.29
N ASP A 247 -49.96 -15.98 -5.10
CA ASP A 247 -49.08 -15.16 -5.95
C ASP A 247 -48.29 -14.13 -5.13
N ALA A 248 -48.90 -13.61 -4.05
CA ALA A 248 -48.25 -12.72 -3.10
C ALA A 248 -47.12 -13.43 -2.33
N GLU A 249 -47.34 -14.67 -1.86
CA GLU A 249 -46.30 -15.49 -1.21
C GLU A 249 -45.11 -15.77 -2.12
N LYS A 250 -45.39 -16.09 -3.40
CA LYS A 250 -44.34 -16.30 -4.40
C LYS A 250 -43.51 -15.04 -4.62
N ARG A 251 -44.16 -13.87 -4.74
CA ARG A 251 -43.47 -12.58 -4.91
C ARG A 251 -42.58 -12.21 -3.71
N VAL A 252 -43.04 -12.44 -2.48
CA VAL A 252 -42.22 -12.24 -1.27
C VAL A 252 -40.98 -13.13 -1.29
N SER A 253 -41.18 -14.41 -1.61
CA SER A 253 -40.10 -15.40 -1.67
C SER A 253 -39.05 -15.04 -2.73
N ASP A 254 -39.49 -14.64 -3.92
CA ASP A 254 -38.60 -14.26 -5.03
C ASP A 254 -37.76 -13.02 -4.69
N ILE A 255 -38.36 -12.01 -4.04
CA ILE A 255 -37.64 -10.79 -3.65
C ILE A 255 -36.70 -11.06 -2.48
N PHE A 256 -37.10 -11.89 -1.52
CA PHE A 256 -36.23 -12.33 -0.43
C PHE A 256 -35.02 -13.11 -0.97
N ASN A 257 -35.24 -14.08 -1.84
CA ASN A 257 -34.18 -14.88 -2.45
C ASN A 257 -33.21 -14.03 -3.27
N LYS A 258 -33.71 -13.04 -4.03
CA LYS A 258 -32.87 -12.08 -4.77
C LYS A 258 -32.04 -11.19 -3.84
N ALA A 259 -32.64 -10.69 -2.75
CA ALA A 259 -31.93 -9.88 -1.77
C ALA A 259 -30.86 -10.69 -1.03
N HIS A 260 -31.17 -11.92 -0.66
CA HIS A 260 -30.24 -12.86 -0.03
C HIS A 260 -29.06 -13.19 -0.94
N ALA A 261 -29.33 -13.55 -2.19
CA ALA A 261 -28.30 -13.87 -3.18
C ALA A 261 -27.32 -12.71 -3.43
N GLU A 262 -27.79 -11.45 -3.41
CA GLU A 262 -26.94 -10.27 -3.57
C GLU A 262 -26.04 -10.01 -2.34
N ILE A 263 -26.55 -10.23 -1.12
CA ILE A 263 -25.75 -10.08 0.09
C ILE A 263 -24.65 -11.14 0.11
N VAL A 264 -25.01 -12.41 -0.18
CA VAL A 264 -24.05 -13.51 -0.25
C VAL A 264 -23.01 -13.25 -1.35
N SER A 265 -23.41 -12.77 -2.52
CA SER A 265 -22.46 -12.45 -3.60
C SER A 265 -21.58 -11.26 -3.24
N THR A 266 -22.10 -10.25 -2.54
CA THR A 266 -21.30 -9.12 -2.06
C THR A 266 -20.28 -9.58 -1.01
N GLU A 267 -20.69 -10.43 -0.07
CA GLU A 267 -19.80 -10.99 0.94
C GLU A 267 -18.71 -11.86 0.30
N GLN A 268 -19.07 -12.70 -0.67
CA GLN A 268 -18.11 -13.51 -1.43
C GLN A 268 -17.14 -12.64 -2.23
N ASN A 269 -17.64 -11.61 -2.91
CA ASN A 269 -16.80 -10.65 -3.64
C ASN A 269 -15.85 -9.92 -2.70
N ALA A 270 -16.32 -9.51 -1.51
CA ALA A 270 -15.49 -8.87 -0.50
C ALA A 270 -14.41 -9.82 0.04
N LYS A 271 -14.77 -11.07 0.33
CA LYS A 271 -13.82 -12.13 0.74
C LYS A 271 -12.77 -12.40 -0.34
N GLN A 272 -13.19 -12.56 -1.60
CA GLN A 272 -12.30 -12.80 -2.72
C GLN A 272 -11.36 -11.61 -2.99
N ALA A 273 -11.88 -10.38 -2.90
CA ALA A 273 -11.07 -9.17 -3.00
C ALA A 273 -10.03 -9.11 -1.88
N ALA A 274 -10.44 -9.38 -0.63
CA ALA A 274 -9.53 -9.44 0.52
C ALA A 274 -8.45 -10.52 0.37
N ASP A 275 -8.81 -11.71 -0.11
CA ASP A 275 -7.87 -12.81 -0.35
C ASP A 275 -6.86 -12.49 -1.47
N ASN A 276 -7.34 -11.91 -2.57
CA ASN A 276 -6.48 -11.46 -3.67
C ASN A 276 -5.53 -10.36 -3.21
N ALA A 277 -6.03 -9.41 -2.43
CA ALA A 277 -5.21 -8.36 -1.85
C ALA A 277 -4.16 -8.93 -0.88
N ARG A 278 -4.53 -9.88 -0.02
CA ARG A 278 -3.59 -10.56 0.88
C ARG A 278 -2.48 -11.28 0.09
N LYS A 279 -2.82 -11.98 -0.99
CA LYS A 279 -1.85 -12.66 -1.86
C LYS A 279 -0.92 -11.65 -2.56
N ALA A 280 -1.47 -10.58 -3.11
CA ALA A 280 -0.70 -9.53 -3.75
C ALA A 280 0.24 -8.83 -2.76
N ALA A 281 -0.25 -8.51 -1.55
CA ALA A 281 0.55 -7.95 -0.47
C ALA A 281 1.69 -8.87 -0.04
N ALA A 282 1.41 -10.17 0.16
CA ALA A 282 2.43 -11.15 0.51
C ALA A 282 3.51 -11.30 -0.58
N TYR A 283 3.10 -11.38 -1.84
CA TYR A 283 4.02 -11.47 -2.98
C TYR A 283 4.88 -10.20 -3.11
N SER A 284 4.27 -9.03 -2.93
CA SER A 284 4.97 -7.74 -3.01
C SER A 284 5.95 -7.56 -1.85
N ALA A 285 5.58 -7.97 -0.63
CA ALA A 285 6.45 -7.93 0.53
C ALA A 285 7.70 -8.82 0.34
N LEU A 286 7.54 -9.98 -0.30
CA LEU A 286 8.66 -10.87 -0.61
C LEU A 286 9.63 -10.22 -1.61
N TRP A 287 9.12 -9.60 -2.68
CA TRP A 287 9.96 -8.89 -3.64
C TRP A 287 10.61 -7.64 -3.04
N MET A 288 9.90 -6.91 -2.19
CA MET A 288 10.45 -5.78 -1.45
C MET A 288 11.62 -6.22 -0.56
N PHE A 289 11.46 -7.33 0.16
CA PHE A 289 12.53 -7.90 0.97
C PHE A 289 13.79 -8.22 0.14
N ILE A 290 13.61 -8.86 -1.03
CA ILE A 290 14.72 -9.17 -1.95
C ILE A 290 15.39 -7.88 -2.47
N ALA A 291 14.60 -6.87 -2.85
CA ALA A 291 15.11 -5.60 -3.35
C ALA A 291 15.89 -4.83 -2.27
N LEU A 292 15.39 -4.82 -1.02
CA LEU A 292 16.07 -4.18 0.11
C LEU A 292 17.41 -4.85 0.42
N LEU A 293 17.45 -6.19 0.47
CA LEU A 293 18.70 -6.93 0.66
C LEU A 293 19.71 -6.65 -0.46
N SER A 294 19.22 -6.63 -1.70
CA SER A 294 20.06 -6.33 -2.87
C SER A 294 20.63 -4.92 -2.80
N GLY A 295 19.81 -3.93 -2.41
CA GLY A 295 20.25 -2.54 -2.20
C GLY A 295 21.31 -2.42 -1.11
N ALA A 296 21.08 -3.01 0.07
CA ALA A 296 22.04 -2.99 1.18
C ALA A 296 23.39 -3.60 0.78
N PHE A 297 23.35 -4.75 0.08
CA PHE A 297 24.54 -5.42 -0.41
C PHE A 297 25.31 -4.56 -1.43
N VAL A 298 24.60 -3.99 -2.41
CA VAL A 298 25.20 -3.15 -3.45
C VAL A 298 25.78 -1.86 -2.88
N ALA A 299 25.10 -1.21 -1.93
CA ALA A 299 25.63 -0.04 -1.24
C ALA A 299 26.93 -0.35 -0.50
N SER A 300 26.97 -1.49 0.19
CA SER A 300 28.17 -1.95 0.92
C SER A 300 29.34 -2.17 -0.03
N LEU A 301 29.13 -2.86 -1.17
CA LEU A 301 30.18 -3.06 -2.17
C LEU A 301 30.63 -1.74 -2.81
N ALA A 302 29.69 -0.89 -3.21
CA ALA A 302 29.98 0.39 -3.86
C ALA A 302 30.81 1.32 -2.95
N ALA A 303 30.55 1.31 -1.64
CA ALA A 303 31.35 2.05 -0.67
C ALA A 303 32.81 1.58 -0.61
N THR A 304 33.07 0.27 -0.67
CA THR A 304 34.45 -0.23 -0.75
C THR A 304 35.18 0.22 -2.02
N PHE A 305 34.47 0.37 -3.15
CA PHE A 305 35.06 0.88 -4.38
C PHE A 305 35.34 2.38 -4.28
N GLY A 306 34.42 3.16 -3.72
CA GLY A 306 34.60 4.59 -3.48
C GLY A 306 35.77 4.90 -2.55
N GLY A 307 35.87 4.17 -1.43
CA GLY A 307 36.96 4.30 -0.47
C GLY A 307 38.33 3.97 -1.08
N ARG A 308 38.42 2.85 -1.80
CA ARG A 308 39.65 2.44 -2.49
C ARG A 308 40.12 3.45 -3.54
N GLN A 309 39.20 4.06 -4.30
CA GLN A 309 39.57 5.09 -5.29
C GLN A 309 40.14 6.34 -4.63
N ARG A 310 39.55 6.79 -3.52
CA ARG A 310 40.08 7.91 -2.73
C ARG A 310 41.49 7.63 -2.23
N ASP A 311 41.73 6.43 -1.70
CA ASP A 311 43.02 6.05 -1.12
C ASP A 311 44.15 5.94 -2.17
N ARG A 312 43.82 5.57 -3.42
CA ARG A 312 44.79 5.49 -4.53
C ARG A 312 45.30 6.85 -5.01
N VAL A 313 44.43 7.87 -5.08
CA VAL A 313 44.79 9.20 -5.61
C VAL A 313 45.88 9.88 -4.78
N ILE A 314 45.87 9.66 -3.46
CA ILE A 314 46.82 10.31 -2.54
C ILE A 314 48.19 9.60 -2.53
N HIS A 315 48.23 8.28 -2.74
CA HIS A 315 49.50 7.54 -2.79
C HIS A 315 50.39 7.98 -3.95
N ASN A 316 49.81 8.31 -5.11
CA ASN A 316 50.55 8.80 -6.27
C ASN A 316 51.06 10.24 -6.11
N GLY A 317 50.47 11.04 -5.21
CA GLY A 317 50.92 12.41 -4.92
C GLY A 317 52.12 12.48 -3.96
N SER A 318 52.33 11.43 -3.16
CA SER A 318 53.46 11.35 -2.23
C SER A 318 54.77 10.85 -2.85
N THR A 319 54.76 10.39 -4.10
CA THR A 319 55.94 9.81 -4.78
C THR A 319 56.64 10.76 -5.76
N SER A 320 56.27 12.05 -5.81
CA SER A 320 56.84 13.01 -6.79
C SER A 320 57.73 14.11 -6.20
N PHE A 321 58.33 13.87 -5.02
CA PHE A 321 59.39 14.73 -4.50
C PHE A 321 60.56 13.86 -4.02
N SER A 322 61.43 13.51 -4.95
CA SER A 322 62.82 13.06 -4.71
C SER A 322 63.62 13.40 -5.97
#